data_AF-A0A2N9NG68-F1
#
_entry.id   AF-A0A2N9NG68-F1
#
_cell.length_a   1.000
_cell.length_b   1.000
_cell.length_c   1.000
_cell.angle_alpha   90.00
_cell.angle_beta   90.00
_cell.angle_gamma   90.00
#
_symmetry.space_group_name_H-M   'P 1'
#
loop_
_entity.id
_entity.type
_entity.pdbx_description
1 polymer ?
#
loop_
_entity_poly.entity_id
_entity_poly.type
_entity_poly.pdbx_seq_one_letter_code
_entity_poly.pdbx_strand_id
1 'polypeptide(L)'
;MASPNAAARQAVQGSYTDPLSNQTVPATGTLAADHIYPQVQIKQLPGFDQLTPDQQSAVLNNPANFQGLPKTFNSSKGGQFPAEWETYRGQPIDQNYIERNRQFQFQLQQMLQDQINAFLGQNG
;
A
#
# COMPACT_ATOMS: atom_id res chain seq x y z
N MET A 1 -14.01 -1.69 -9.08
CA MET A 1 -12.57 -1.45 -8.82
C MET A 1 -12.45 -1.07 -7.36
N ALA A 2 -11.69 -1.78 -6.52
CA ALA A 2 -11.50 -1.32 -5.13
C ALA A 2 -10.48 -0.19 -5.10
N SER A 3 -10.80 0.99 -5.63
CA SER A 3 -10.00 2.19 -5.34
C SER A 3 -9.92 2.38 -3.82
N PRO A 4 -8.86 3.00 -3.28
CA PRO A 4 -8.79 3.33 -1.85
C PRO A 4 -10.09 3.99 -1.40
N ASN A 5 -10.71 3.47 -0.34
CA ASN A 5 -11.97 3.99 0.18
C ASN A 5 -11.78 5.36 0.88
N ALA A 6 -12.87 5.99 1.31
CA ALA A 6 -12.81 7.31 1.95
C ALA A 6 -11.97 7.32 3.23
N ALA A 7 -12.05 6.25 4.03
CA ALA A 7 -11.29 6.11 5.27
C ALA A 7 -9.78 6.06 5.00
N ALA A 8 -9.34 5.27 4.01
CA ALA A 8 -7.94 5.22 3.58
C ALA A 8 -7.45 6.59 3.11
N ARG A 9 -8.24 7.29 2.29
CA ARG A 9 -7.89 8.65 1.81
C ARG A 9 -7.76 9.64 2.95
N GLN A 10 -8.61 9.54 3.98
CA GLN A 10 -8.53 10.43 5.14
C GLN A 10 -7.32 10.11 6.02
N ALA A 11 -7.05 8.83 6.26
CA ALA A 11 -6.00 8.36 7.18
C ALA A 11 -4.59 8.74 6.73
N VAL A 12 -4.37 8.92 5.42
CA VAL A 12 -3.04 9.21 4.86
C VAL A 12 -2.69 10.70 4.75
N GLN A 13 -3.56 11.61 5.21
CA GLN A 13 -3.32 13.05 5.06
C GLN A 13 -2.34 13.61 6.11
N GLY A 14 -1.85 14.82 5.87
CA GLY A 14 -1.04 15.60 6.81
C GLY A 14 0.46 15.54 6.54
N SER A 15 1.05 14.34 6.48
CA SER A 15 2.48 14.14 6.22
C SER A 15 2.74 12.84 5.48
N TYR A 16 3.88 12.75 4.79
CA TYR A 16 4.32 11.52 4.12
C TYR A 16 5.81 11.30 4.32
N THR A 17 6.27 10.04 4.16
CA THR A 17 7.71 9.74 4.07
C THR A 17 8.15 10.04 2.65
N ASP A 18 9.02 11.02 2.48
CA ASP A 18 9.53 11.42 1.17
C ASP A 18 10.40 10.32 0.55
N PRO A 19 10.03 9.75 -0.61
CA PRO A 19 10.78 8.68 -1.25
C PRO A 19 12.21 9.07 -1.64
N LEU A 20 12.50 10.36 -1.82
CA LEU A 20 13.82 10.84 -2.24
C LEU A 20 14.78 11.11 -1.08
N SER A 21 14.29 11.21 0.16
CA SER A 21 15.10 11.57 1.34
C SER A 21 14.87 10.67 2.56
N ASN A 22 13.86 9.79 2.50
CA ASN A 22 13.36 8.97 3.61
C ASN A 22 12.98 9.77 4.87
N GLN A 23 12.74 11.08 4.73
CA GLN A 23 12.30 11.94 5.83
C GLN A 23 10.77 12.07 5.82
N THR A 24 10.16 12.10 7.00
CA THR A 24 8.75 12.48 7.11
C THR A 24 8.63 13.98 6.93
N VAL A 25 7.88 14.41 5.92
CA VAL A 25 7.66 15.83 5.60
C VAL A 25 6.16 16.16 5.59
N PRO A 26 5.78 17.39 5.97
CA PRO A 26 4.40 17.83 5.87
C PRO A 26 3.96 17.89 4.40
N ALA A 27 2.72 17.51 4.15
CA ALA A 27 2.14 17.60 2.81
C ALA A 27 1.77 19.05 2.48
N THR A 28 2.15 19.53 1.29
CA THR A 28 1.75 20.84 0.77
C THR A 28 0.38 20.82 0.08
N GLY A 29 -0.23 19.64 -0.06
CA GLY A 29 -1.54 19.44 -0.68
C GLY A 29 -2.11 18.06 -0.35
N THR A 30 -3.24 17.71 -0.94
CA THR A 30 -3.90 16.42 -0.70
C THR A 30 -3.04 15.25 -1.18
N LEU A 31 -2.75 14.32 -0.28
CA LEU A 31 -2.05 13.09 -0.56
C LEU A 31 -3.01 12.07 -1.21
N ALA A 32 -2.51 11.32 -2.18
CA ALA A 32 -3.15 10.11 -2.65
C ALA A 32 -2.91 8.98 -1.65
N ALA A 33 -3.92 8.13 -1.44
CA ALA A 33 -3.75 6.87 -0.72
C ALA A 33 -3.15 5.85 -1.68
N ASP A 34 -1.86 5.57 -1.50
CA ASP A 34 -1.10 4.58 -2.26
C ASP A 34 -1.14 3.23 -1.55
N HIS A 35 -1.32 2.15 -2.31
CA HIS A 35 -1.17 0.79 -1.80
C HIS A 35 0.32 0.43 -1.69
N ILE A 36 0.76 0.14 -0.47
CA ILE A 36 2.14 -0.28 -0.21
C ILE A 36 2.38 -1.67 -0.80
N TYR A 37 1.50 -2.62 -0.49
CA TYR A 37 1.38 -3.91 -1.16
C TYR A 37 0.34 -3.77 -2.29
N PRO A 38 0.75 -3.84 -3.58
CA PRO A 38 -0.12 -3.54 -4.71
C PRO A 38 -1.34 -4.46 -4.79
N GLN A 39 -2.49 -3.91 -5.15
CA GLN A 39 -3.75 -4.65 -5.22
C GLN A 39 -3.69 -5.88 -6.12
N VAL A 40 -2.96 -5.77 -7.24
CA VAL A 40 -2.79 -6.89 -8.17
C VAL A 40 -2.10 -8.06 -7.51
N GLN A 41 -1.18 -7.81 -6.56
CA GLN A 41 -0.48 -8.84 -5.81
C GLN A 41 -1.36 -9.40 -4.68
N ILE A 42 -2.14 -8.55 -4.00
CA ILE A 42 -3.11 -9.01 -2.97
C ILE A 42 -4.08 -10.03 -3.55
N LYS A 43 -4.58 -9.77 -4.76
CA LYS A 43 -5.52 -10.67 -5.45
C LYS A 43 -4.92 -12.03 -5.81
N GLN A 44 -3.59 -12.16 -5.80
CA GLN A 44 -2.90 -13.44 -6.04
C GLN A 44 -2.61 -14.18 -4.72
N LEU A 45 -2.90 -13.60 -3.56
CA LEU A 45 -2.69 -14.28 -2.29
C LEU A 45 -3.63 -15.50 -2.18
N PRO A 46 -3.11 -16.65 -1.72
CA PRO A 46 -3.90 -17.87 -1.56
C PRO A 46 -5.21 -17.62 -0.81
N GLY A 47 -6.32 -18.03 -1.44
CA GLY A 47 -7.66 -17.98 -0.86
C GLY A 47 -8.40 -16.64 -1.00
N PHE A 48 -7.77 -15.60 -1.57
CA PHE A 48 -8.43 -14.31 -1.79
C PHE A 48 -9.69 -14.43 -2.66
N ASP A 49 -9.63 -15.27 -3.70
CA ASP A 49 -10.71 -15.51 -4.65
C ASP A 49 -11.91 -16.26 -4.06
N GLN A 50 -11.73 -16.91 -2.91
CA GLN A 50 -12.77 -17.63 -2.17
C GLN A 50 -13.52 -16.74 -1.16
N LEU A 51 -13.06 -15.50 -0.97
CA LEU A 51 -13.69 -14.54 -0.08
C LEU A 51 -14.97 -13.94 -0.69
N THR A 52 -15.92 -13.54 0.16
CA THR A 52 -17.07 -12.74 -0.28
C THR A 52 -16.63 -11.36 -0.79
N PRO A 53 -17.43 -10.66 -1.61
CA PRO A 53 -17.09 -9.32 -2.09
C PRO A 53 -16.75 -8.32 -0.96
N ASP A 54 -17.44 -8.40 0.17
CA ASP A 54 -17.19 -7.52 1.32
C ASP A 54 -15.86 -7.86 2.02
N GLN A 55 -15.56 -9.15 2.17
CA GLN A 55 -14.27 -9.61 2.72
C GLN A 55 -13.10 -9.23 1.78
N GLN A 56 -13.25 -9.42 0.47
CA GLN A 56 -12.26 -8.96 -0.52
C GLN A 56 -12.03 -7.45 -0.41
N SER A 57 -13.11 -6.68 -0.29
CA SER A 57 -13.04 -5.22 -0.11
C SER A 57 -12.31 -4.84 1.18
N ALA A 58 -12.54 -5.57 2.27
CA ALA A 58 -11.87 -5.36 3.56
C ALA A 58 -10.37 -5.67 3.51
N VAL A 59 -9.94 -6.73 2.80
CA VAL A 59 -8.52 -7.03 2.58
C VAL A 59 -7.86 -5.97 1.69
N LEU A 60 -8.50 -5.61 0.56
CA LEU A 60 -7.97 -4.60 -0.37
C LEU A 60 -7.91 -3.18 0.23
N ASN A 61 -8.69 -2.92 1.28
CA ASN A 61 -8.71 -1.66 2.02
C ASN A 61 -8.20 -1.80 3.46
N ASN A 62 -7.33 -2.77 3.74
CA ASN A 62 -6.69 -2.88 5.05
C ASN A 62 -5.94 -1.56 5.37
N PRO A 63 -6.27 -0.86 6.48
CA PRO A 63 -5.70 0.45 6.80
C PRO A 63 -4.17 0.47 6.90
N ALA A 64 -3.54 -0.64 7.30
CA ALA A 64 -2.09 -0.72 7.42
C ALA A 64 -1.39 -0.79 6.05
N ASN A 65 -2.11 -1.10 4.96
CA ASN A 65 -1.56 -1.22 3.62
C ASN A 65 -1.55 0.10 2.82
N PHE A 66 -1.77 1.24 3.48
CA PHE A 66 -1.79 2.54 2.83
C PHE A 66 -0.67 3.45 3.32
N GLN A 67 -0.07 4.18 2.37
CA GLN A 67 0.74 5.37 2.65
C GLN A 67 0.16 6.58 1.92
N GLY A 68 0.43 7.76 2.43
CA GLY A 68 0.18 9.00 1.71
C GLY A 68 1.32 9.28 0.74
N LEU A 69 1.00 9.61 -0.51
CA LEU A 69 1.98 10.12 -1.47
C LEU A 69 1.41 11.32 -2.23
N PRO A 70 2.23 12.36 -2.51
CA PRO A 70 1.92 13.33 -3.54
C PRO A 70 1.51 12.65 -4.85
N LYS A 71 0.52 13.23 -5.55
CA LYS A 71 -0.05 12.62 -6.77
C LYS A 71 1.02 12.24 -7.81
N THR A 72 2.06 13.06 -7.96
CA THR A 72 3.15 12.81 -8.92
C THR A 72 4.01 11.62 -8.52
N PHE A 73 4.30 11.44 -7.23
CA PHE A 73 4.99 10.25 -6.71
C PHE A 73 4.12 9.01 -6.88
N ASN A 74 2.85 9.08 -6.46
CA ASN A 74 1.90 7.97 -6.62
C ASN A 74 1.76 7.52 -8.08
N SER A 75 1.65 8.46 -9.02
CA SER A 75 1.60 8.14 -10.46
C SER A 75 2.91 7.55 -10.98
N SER A 76 4.06 7.99 -10.45
CA SER A 76 5.38 7.48 -10.87
C SER A 76 5.66 6.08 -10.35
N LYS A 77 5.32 5.80 -9.09
CA LYS A 77 5.41 4.45 -8.50
C LYS A 77 4.45 3.49 -9.21
N GLY A 78 3.25 3.97 -9.51
CA GLY A 78 2.21 3.17 -10.15
C GLY A 78 1.86 1.94 -9.32
N GLY A 79 1.78 0.78 -9.97
CA GLY A 79 1.47 -0.51 -9.33
C GLY A 79 2.67 -1.26 -8.75
N GLN A 80 3.85 -0.65 -8.72
CA GLN A 80 5.05 -1.29 -8.16
C GLN A 80 5.02 -1.30 -6.63
N PHE A 81 5.79 -2.22 -6.04
CA PHE A 81 6.15 -2.10 -4.63
C PHE A 81 7.05 -0.87 -4.42
N PRO A 82 6.98 -0.17 -3.27
CA PRO A 82 7.90 0.93 -3.02
C PRO A 82 9.38 0.50 -3.03
N ALA A 83 9.68 -0.76 -2.69
CA ALA A 83 11.04 -1.31 -2.73
C ALA A 83 11.54 -1.67 -4.14
N GLU A 84 10.65 -1.66 -5.14
CA GLU A 84 10.94 -1.89 -6.57
C GLU A 84 10.86 -0.60 -7.39
N TRP A 85 10.47 0.51 -6.76
CA TRP A 85 10.41 1.81 -7.40
C TRP A 85 11.80 2.44 -7.39
N GLU A 86 12.50 2.34 -8.52
CA GLU A 86 13.93 2.68 -8.59
C GLU A 86 14.20 4.18 -8.75
N THR A 87 13.39 4.88 -9.56
CA THR A 87 13.63 6.29 -9.88
C THR A 87 12.36 7.13 -9.96
N TYR A 88 12.49 8.41 -9.65
CA TYR A 88 11.50 9.45 -9.89
C TYR A 88 12.15 10.61 -10.65
N ARG A 89 11.66 10.88 -11.86
CA ARG A 89 12.18 11.97 -12.73
C ARG A 89 13.70 11.92 -12.92
N GLY A 90 14.26 10.72 -13.06
CA GLY A 90 15.69 10.48 -13.23
C GLY A 90 16.52 10.58 -11.95
N GLN A 91 15.91 10.85 -10.80
CA GLN A 91 16.58 10.77 -9.49
C GLN A 91 16.32 9.39 -8.87
N PRO A 92 17.33 8.75 -8.27
CA PRO A 92 17.14 7.49 -7.56
C PRO A 92 16.28 7.70 -6.31
N ILE A 93 15.44 6.71 -6.00
CA ILE A 93 14.74 6.64 -4.71
C ILE A 93 15.77 6.37 -3.61
N ASP A 94 15.55 6.95 -2.42
CA ASP A 94 16.45 6.79 -1.29
C ASP A 94 16.57 5.32 -0.87
N GLN A 95 17.81 4.87 -0.66
CA GLN A 95 18.09 3.47 -0.34
C GLN A 95 17.46 3.03 1.00
N ASN A 96 17.40 3.92 1.99
CA ASN A 96 16.77 3.59 3.28
C ASN A 96 15.25 3.53 3.14
N TYR A 97 14.66 4.35 2.26
CA TYR A 97 13.24 4.22 1.92
C TYR A 97 12.95 2.85 1.29
N ILE A 98 13.78 2.41 0.34
CA ILE A 98 13.67 1.08 -0.29
C ILE A 98 13.78 -0.04 0.74
N GLU A 99 14.82 -0.01 1.58
CA GLU A 99 15.10 -1.07 2.56
C GLU A 99 14.01 -1.19 3.63
N ARG A 100 13.55 -0.05 4.16
CA ARG A 100 12.42 0.01 5.09
C ARG A 100 11.15 -0.59 4.47
N ASN A 101 10.83 -0.19 3.24
CA ASN A 101 9.63 -0.69 2.57
C ASN A 101 9.73 -2.17 2.19
N ARG A 102 10.93 -2.68 1.91
CA ARG A 102 11.16 -4.11 1.69
C ARG A 102 10.83 -4.93 2.94
N GLN A 103 11.27 -4.47 4.12
CA GLN A 103 10.94 -5.12 5.38
C GLN A 103 9.43 -5.03 5.66
N PHE A 104 8.84 -3.87 5.43
CA PHE A 104 7.41 -3.67 5.66
C PHE A 104 6.52 -4.49 4.71
N GLN A 105 6.96 -4.69 3.46
CA GLN A 105 6.29 -5.55 2.49
C GLN A 105 6.12 -6.99 3.00
N PHE A 106 7.14 -7.56 3.64
CA PHE A 106 7.03 -8.91 4.22
C PHE A 106 6.01 -8.95 5.36
N GLN A 107 6.01 -7.95 6.24
CA GLN A 107 5.06 -7.85 7.35
C GLN A 107 3.63 -7.69 6.85
N LEU A 108 3.41 -6.82 5.85
CA LEU A 108 2.11 -6.62 5.23
C LEU A 108 1.61 -7.88 4.53
N GLN A 109 2.48 -8.62 3.84
CA GLN A 109 2.08 -9.87 3.20
C GLN A 109 1.56 -10.88 4.21
N GLN A 110 2.27 -11.07 5.34
CA GLN A 110 1.83 -11.98 6.40
C GLN A 110 0.50 -11.53 7.01
N MET A 111 0.38 -10.25 7.37
CA MET A 111 -0.86 -9.69 7.92
C MET A 111 -2.05 -9.84 6.97
N LEU A 112 -1.87 -9.57 5.67
CA LEU A 112 -2.93 -9.73 4.67
C LEU A 112 -3.31 -11.20 4.49
N GLN A 113 -2.33 -12.11 4.50
CA GLN A 113 -2.59 -13.55 4.44
C GLN A 113 -3.35 -14.04 5.67
N ASP A 114 -2.98 -13.60 6.87
CA ASP A 114 -3.67 -13.93 8.11
C ASP A 114 -5.11 -13.42 8.10
N GLN A 115 -5.34 -12.21 7.58
CA GLN A 115 -6.69 -11.67 7.41
C GLN A 115 -7.53 -12.52 6.44
N ILE A 116 -6.96 -12.98 5.32
CA ILE A 116 -7.63 -13.87 4.37
C ILE A 116 -7.97 -15.20 5.06
N ASN A 117 -7.01 -15.83 5.75
CA ASN A 117 -7.20 -17.10 6.44
C ASN A 117 -8.30 -17.00 7.52
N ALA A 118 -8.35 -15.90 8.27
CA ALA A 118 -9.38 -15.64 9.27
C ALA A 118 -10.77 -15.55 8.65
N PHE A 119 -10.92 -14.90 7.49
CA PHE A 119 -12.20 -14.84 6.78
C PHE A 119 -12.62 -16.19 6.21
N LEU A 120 -11.69 -16.99 5.68
CA LEU A 120 -12.01 -18.33 5.20
C LEU A 120 -12.49 -19.25 6.33
N GLY A 121 -11.90 -19.13 7.52
CA GLY A 121 -12.36 -19.85 8.71
C GLY A 121 -13.76 -19.44 9.20
N GLN A 122 -14.30 -18.31 8.76
CA GLN A 122 -15.68 -17.88 9.04
C GLN A 122 -16.67 -18.32 7.97
N ASN A 123 -16.18 -18.69 6.78
CA ASN A 123 -17.01 -19.09 5.65
C ASN A 123 -17.29 -20.61 5.61
N GLY A 124 -16.58 -21.39 6.43
CA GLY A 124 -16.79 -22.83 6.61
C GLY A 124 -17.69 -23.14 7.80
#